data_AF-A0A971ZUZ5-F1
#
_entry.id   AF-A0A971ZUZ5-F1
#
_cell.length_a   1.000
_cell.length_b   1.000
_cell.length_c   1.000
_cell.angle_alpha   90.00
_cell.angle_beta   90.00
_cell.angle_gamma   90.00
#
_symmetry.space_group_name_H-M   'P 1'
#
loop_
_entity.id
_entity.type
_entity.pdbx_description
1 polymer ?
#
loop_
_entity_poly.entity_id
_entity_poly.type
_entity_poly.pdbx_seq_one_letter_code
_entity_poly.pdbx_strand_id
1 'polypeptide(L)'
;MTGSRRMVMGMILGGVALAAVAATVRADTPGDTDAEFFMALSYKQGAMMDDGYKAVALLSRGQFDLRDAAAARDYLVGSKIARSGWPTAADAPLTKGRLAYMVCQALGIKGGVTMRLFGPSQRYCLAECQYLELMTGGADYEHVTGGELVSVIDRADQYRQSKGQAAEPQPAAQPQPPAAPTAVNATAEAPKAPAAEAATTQPTAAAPVAAPKTDQPAAADAEAPAQQVAPAAGSPGANENLPQMTPVEP
;
A
#
# COMPACT_ATOMS: atom_id res chain seq x y z
N MET A 1 63.70 47.70 -13.09
CA MET A 1 63.61 46.68 -12.02
C MET A 1 62.65 47.21 -10.96
N THR A 2 61.36 47.22 -11.26
CA THR A 2 60.33 46.22 -10.87
C THR A 2 59.63 46.67 -9.59
N GLY A 3 58.51 47.37 -9.79
CA GLY A 3 57.60 47.86 -8.76
C GLY A 3 56.81 46.71 -8.11
N SER A 4 56.64 46.83 -6.80
CA SER A 4 55.91 45.89 -5.98
C SER A 4 54.41 46.17 -6.07
N ARG A 5 53.72 45.43 -6.95
CA ARG A 5 52.26 45.29 -6.96
C ARG A 5 51.85 44.50 -5.71
N ARG A 6 51.36 45.19 -4.69
CA ARG A 6 50.61 44.56 -3.60
C ARG A 6 49.23 44.17 -4.14
N MET A 7 49.17 42.95 -4.65
CA MET A 7 47.95 42.30 -5.13
C MET A 7 47.09 41.93 -3.92
N VAL A 8 45.86 42.43 -3.97
CA VAL A 8 44.73 42.08 -3.12
C VAL A 8 44.52 40.56 -3.17
N MET A 9 44.65 39.90 -2.02
CA MET A 9 44.36 38.48 -1.78
C MET A 9 43.58 38.50 -0.45
N GLY A 10 42.26 38.41 -0.42
CA GLY A 10 41.43 37.34 -0.94
C GLY A 10 40.53 36.94 0.23
N MET A 11 39.52 37.76 0.51
CA MET A 11 38.50 37.51 1.54
C MET A 11 37.42 36.60 0.93
N ILE A 12 37.61 35.28 1.06
CA ILE A 12 36.55 34.28 0.86
C ILE A 12 36.71 33.20 1.93
N LEU A 13 36.00 33.34 3.03
CA LEU A 13 35.70 32.26 3.97
C LEU A 13 34.20 32.37 4.30
N GLY A 14 33.39 32.10 3.28
CA GLY A 14 31.95 32.00 3.35
C GLY A 14 31.51 30.61 2.92
N GLY A 15 30.96 29.86 3.87
CA GLY A 15 29.88 28.89 3.68
C GLY A 15 30.09 27.73 2.71
N VAL A 16 30.58 26.61 3.24
CA VAL A 16 30.36 25.23 2.73
C VAL A 16 30.55 24.31 3.95
N ALA A 17 29.68 23.39 4.36
CA ALA A 17 28.36 23.00 3.94
C ALA A 17 27.62 22.48 5.19
N LEU A 18 26.42 23.01 5.43
CA LEU A 18 25.40 22.32 6.22
C LEU A 18 24.82 21.20 5.35
N ALA A 19 25.54 20.08 5.25
CA ALA A 19 25.10 18.90 4.52
C ALA A 19 25.07 17.70 5.47
N ALA A 20 24.18 17.76 6.45
CA ALA A 20 23.73 16.61 7.22
C ALA A 20 22.24 16.81 7.54
N VAL A 21 21.42 16.90 6.49
CA VAL A 21 19.96 16.75 6.61
C VAL A 21 19.58 15.54 5.75
N ALA A 22 18.77 14.67 6.35
CA ALA A 22 18.18 13.44 5.82
C ALA A 22 18.99 12.14 5.99
N ALA A 23 19.71 11.97 7.10
CA ALA A 23 19.63 10.71 7.83
C ALA A 23 18.60 10.91 8.94
N THR A 24 17.32 11.04 8.58
CA THR A 24 16.25 10.85 9.56
C THR A 24 16.43 9.43 10.06
N VAL A 25 16.85 9.28 11.32
CA VAL A 25 16.74 8.04 12.06
C VAL A 25 15.30 7.57 11.86
N ARG A 26 15.13 6.57 11.00
CA ARG A 26 13.84 6.04 10.59
C ARG A 26 13.44 5.10 11.71
N ALA A 27 12.95 5.70 12.79
CA ALA A 27 12.65 4.99 14.01
C ALA A 27 11.54 3.96 13.72
N ASP A 28 11.75 2.75 14.24
CA ASP A 28 10.65 1.83 14.53
C ASP A 28 9.57 2.61 15.27
N THR A 29 8.30 2.44 14.90
CA THR A 29 7.22 3.21 15.52
C THR A 29 7.04 2.71 16.95
N PRO A 30 7.38 3.53 17.97
CA PRO A 30 7.37 3.08 19.35
C PRO A 30 5.93 2.97 19.86
N GLY A 31 5.72 2.04 20.80
CA GLY A 31 4.46 1.91 21.51
C GLY A 31 4.41 0.56 22.22
N ASP A 32 4.17 0.58 23.52
CA ASP A 32 3.91 -0.62 24.30
C ASP A 32 2.42 -1.00 24.28
N THR A 33 1.58 -0.03 23.92
CA THR A 33 0.15 -0.18 23.77
C THR A 33 -0.31 0.22 22.37
N ASP A 34 -1.46 -0.31 21.96
CA ASP A 34 -2.11 0.04 20.68
C ASP A 34 -2.27 1.56 20.52
N ALA A 35 -2.70 2.24 21.59
CA ALA A 35 -2.95 3.69 21.56
C ALA A 35 -1.67 4.50 21.34
N GLU A 36 -0.58 4.17 22.04
CA GLU A 36 0.72 4.81 21.85
C GLU A 36 1.27 4.56 20.45
N PHE A 37 1.16 3.33 19.97
CA PHE A 37 1.57 2.96 18.62
C PHE A 37 0.82 3.79 17.55
N PHE A 38 -0.51 3.85 17.60
CA PHE A 38 -1.29 4.61 16.62
C PHE A 38 -1.09 6.13 16.73
N MET A 39 -0.87 6.65 17.94
CA MET A 39 -0.52 8.05 18.15
C MET A 39 0.83 8.37 17.49
N ALA A 40 1.88 7.60 17.78
CA ALA A 40 3.21 7.79 17.19
C ALA A 40 3.17 7.63 15.66
N LEU A 41 2.41 6.65 15.17
CA LEU A 41 2.22 6.40 13.75
C LEU A 41 1.58 7.61 13.04
N SER A 42 0.60 8.27 13.66
CA SER A 42 -0.14 9.38 13.04
C SER A 42 0.74 10.57 12.62
N TYR A 43 1.86 10.79 13.32
CA TYR A 43 2.81 11.87 13.03
C TYR A 43 3.88 11.48 11.99
N LYS A 44 3.90 10.24 11.52
CA LYS A 44 4.92 9.74 10.61
C LYS A 44 4.63 10.17 9.17
N GLN A 45 5.62 10.83 8.53
CA GLN A 45 5.48 11.29 7.15
C GLN A 45 5.32 10.15 6.13
N GLY A 46 5.91 8.99 6.40
CA GLY A 46 5.79 7.80 5.55
C GLY A 46 5.82 6.53 6.40
N ALA A 47 4.78 5.71 6.26
CA ALA A 47 4.69 4.41 6.88
C ALA A 47 5.65 3.42 6.20
N MET A 48 6.26 2.57 7.00
CA MET A 48 7.12 1.48 6.56
C MET A 48 6.34 0.15 6.64
N MET A 49 6.89 -0.90 6.05
CA MET A 49 6.26 -2.22 6.07
C MET A 49 6.01 -2.73 7.50
N ASP A 50 6.88 -2.43 8.47
CA ASP A 50 6.67 -2.77 9.89
C ASP A 50 5.38 -2.16 10.44
N ASP A 51 5.17 -0.87 10.16
CA ASP A 51 3.97 -0.15 10.61
C ASP A 51 2.73 -0.81 10.03
N GLY A 52 2.79 -1.18 8.75
CA GLY A 52 1.71 -1.90 8.07
C GLY A 52 1.45 -3.28 8.68
N TYR A 53 2.49 -4.04 8.99
CA TYR A 53 2.34 -5.36 9.61
C TYR A 53 1.75 -5.28 11.01
N LYS A 54 2.29 -4.42 11.88
CA LYS A 54 1.75 -4.20 13.24
C LYS A 54 0.28 -3.75 13.16
N ALA A 55 -0.01 -2.72 12.38
CA ALA A 55 -1.35 -2.15 12.30
C ALA A 55 -2.39 -3.14 11.73
N VAL A 56 -2.06 -3.90 10.69
CA VAL A 56 -3.00 -4.89 10.12
C VAL A 56 -3.11 -6.14 10.99
N ALA A 57 -2.05 -6.55 11.68
CA ALA A 57 -2.13 -7.65 12.63
C ALA A 57 -3.09 -7.30 13.79
N LEU A 58 -3.01 -6.09 14.35
CA LEU A 58 -4.00 -5.57 15.31
C LEU A 58 -5.42 -5.58 14.73
N LEU A 59 -5.58 -5.08 13.49
CA LEU A 59 -6.88 -5.13 12.80
C LEU A 59 -7.40 -6.56 12.76
N SER A 60 -6.61 -7.55 12.37
CA SER A 60 -7.03 -8.95 12.27
C SER A 60 -7.20 -9.68 13.63
N ARG A 61 -7.09 -8.97 14.77
CA ARG A 61 -7.12 -9.52 16.14
C ARG A 61 -5.97 -10.49 16.43
N GLY A 62 -4.84 -10.32 15.75
CA GLY A 62 -3.61 -11.03 16.06
C GLY A 62 -3.06 -10.64 17.43
N GLN A 63 -2.41 -11.59 18.10
CA GLN A 63 -1.77 -11.37 19.40
C GLN A 63 -0.26 -11.47 19.20
N PHE A 64 0.44 -10.36 19.41
CA PHE A 64 1.89 -10.25 19.23
C PHE A 64 2.40 -9.06 20.05
N ASP A 65 3.71 -9.02 20.29
CA ASP A 65 4.36 -7.87 20.91
C ASP A 65 4.53 -6.76 19.85
N LEU A 66 4.00 -5.56 20.11
CA LEU A 66 4.15 -4.40 19.21
C LEU A 66 5.61 -3.99 19.00
N ARG A 67 6.51 -4.38 19.91
CA ARG A 67 7.96 -4.17 19.77
C ARG A 67 8.59 -5.14 18.76
N ASP A 68 7.89 -6.21 18.40
CA ASP A 68 8.33 -7.24 17.46
C ASP A 68 7.52 -7.22 16.15
N ALA A 69 7.98 -6.39 15.21
CA ALA A 69 7.39 -6.32 13.88
C ALA A 69 7.52 -7.63 13.09
N ALA A 70 8.55 -8.43 13.37
CA ALA A 70 8.77 -9.71 12.69
C ALA A 70 7.70 -10.72 13.11
N ALA A 71 7.36 -10.78 14.41
CA ALA A 71 6.24 -11.58 14.90
C ALA A 71 4.91 -11.19 14.25
N ALA A 72 4.65 -9.87 14.09
CA ALA A 72 3.45 -9.38 13.40
C ALA A 72 3.42 -9.86 11.95
N ARG A 73 4.54 -9.76 11.24
CA ARG A 73 4.66 -10.26 9.86
C ARG A 73 4.42 -11.76 9.79
N ASP A 74 5.07 -12.54 10.63
CA ASP A 74 5.00 -14.00 10.59
C ASP A 74 3.59 -14.50 10.86
N TYR A 75 2.88 -13.86 11.79
CA TYR A 75 1.46 -14.07 12.00
C TYR A 75 0.63 -13.74 10.74
N LEU A 76 0.87 -12.61 10.07
CA LEU A 76 0.14 -12.22 8.86
C LEU A 76 0.43 -13.15 7.68
N VAL A 77 1.67 -13.60 7.52
CA VAL A 77 2.08 -14.55 6.47
C VAL A 77 1.46 -15.93 6.74
N GLY A 78 1.55 -16.42 7.99
CA GLY A 78 0.92 -17.67 8.40
C GLY A 78 -0.60 -17.68 8.21
N SER A 79 -1.22 -16.51 8.40
CA SER A 79 -2.67 -16.29 8.18
C SER A 79 -3.04 -15.99 6.73
N LYS A 80 -2.09 -15.99 5.78
CA LYS A 80 -2.30 -15.65 4.36
C LYS A 80 -2.89 -14.24 4.12
N ILE A 81 -2.62 -13.32 5.04
CA ILE A 81 -2.98 -11.90 4.94
C ILE A 81 -1.88 -11.12 4.22
N ALA A 82 -0.61 -11.47 4.50
CA ALA A 82 0.56 -10.94 3.80
C ALA A 82 1.23 -12.04 2.95
N ARG A 83 1.99 -11.65 1.92
CA ARG A 83 2.75 -12.59 1.09
C ARG A 83 4.12 -12.86 1.71
N SER A 84 4.55 -14.12 1.72
CA SER A 84 5.85 -14.53 2.28
C SER A 84 7.05 -13.89 1.58
N GLY A 85 6.96 -13.63 0.28
CA GLY A 85 8.01 -12.97 -0.51
C GLY A 85 8.11 -11.45 -0.33
N TRP A 86 7.27 -10.85 0.53
CA TRP A 86 7.39 -9.42 0.84
C TRP A 86 8.50 -9.15 1.85
N PRO A 87 9.08 -7.94 1.84
CA PRO A 87 10.16 -7.57 2.74
C PRO A 87 9.82 -7.86 4.20
N THR A 88 10.80 -8.41 4.92
CA THR A 88 10.76 -8.67 6.38
C THR A 88 10.78 -7.40 7.23
N ALA A 89 11.10 -6.25 6.61
CA ALA A 89 10.91 -4.86 7.06
C ALA A 89 12.09 -4.20 7.83
N ALA A 90 11.82 -3.04 8.45
CA ALA A 90 12.59 -1.79 8.67
C ALA A 90 12.71 -0.83 7.46
N ASP A 91 13.28 -1.26 6.33
CA ASP A 91 13.74 -0.32 5.29
C ASP A 91 12.83 -0.15 4.07
N ALA A 92 11.73 -0.92 3.99
CA ALA A 92 10.81 -0.87 2.86
C ALA A 92 9.63 0.09 3.14
N PRO A 93 9.40 1.11 2.31
CA PRO A 93 8.19 1.92 2.40
C PRO A 93 6.92 1.08 2.17
N LEU A 94 5.88 1.35 2.94
CA LEU A 94 4.57 0.78 2.70
C LEU A 94 3.92 1.47 1.50
N THR A 95 3.34 0.67 0.59
CA THR A 95 2.60 1.17 -0.57
C THR A 95 1.10 0.93 -0.42
N LYS A 96 0.27 1.77 -1.06
CA LYS A 96 -1.20 1.66 -1.01
C LYS A 96 -1.67 0.28 -1.46
N GLY A 97 -1.08 -0.27 -2.51
CA GLY A 97 -1.41 -1.59 -3.03
C GLY A 97 -1.15 -2.73 -2.03
N ARG A 98 -0.03 -2.68 -1.30
CA ARG A 98 0.30 -3.67 -0.27
C ARG A 98 -0.64 -3.56 0.93
N LEU A 99 -0.91 -2.33 1.38
CA LEU A 99 -1.86 -2.08 2.46
C LEU A 99 -3.25 -2.57 2.09
N ALA A 100 -3.76 -2.18 0.91
CA ALA A 100 -5.07 -2.60 0.42
C ALA A 100 -5.20 -4.12 0.35
N TYR A 101 -4.17 -4.79 -0.18
CA TYR A 101 -4.15 -6.25 -0.21
C TYR A 101 -4.30 -6.85 1.20
N MET A 102 -3.48 -6.40 2.16
CA MET A 102 -3.57 -6.91 3.54
C MET A 102 -4.94 -6.62 4.18
N VAL A 103 -5.50 -5.43 3.95
CA VAL A 103 -6.84 -5.06 4.46
C VAL A 103 -7.94 -5.94 3.85
N CYS A 104 -7.93 -6.16 2.54
CA CYS A 104 -8.88 -7.06 1.89
C CYS A 104 -8.82 -8.47 2.47
N GLN A 105 -7.61 -9.01 2.66
CA GLN A 105 -7.42 -10.34 3.20
C GLN A 105 -7.85 -10.43 4.67
N ALA A 106 -7.46 -9.45 5.51
CA ALA A 106 -7.83 -9.40 6.92
C ALA A 106 -9.34 -9.29 7.15
N LEU A 107 -10.05 -8.61 6.24
CA LEU A 107 -11.51 -8.45 6.31
C LEU A 107 -12.30 -9.50 5.51
N GLY A 108 -11.62 -10.41 4.81
CA GLY A 108 -12.27 -11.40 3.94
C GLY A 108 -13.07 -10.78 2.78
N ILE A 109 -12.66 -9.62 2.29
CA ILE A 109 -13.30 -8.93 1.16
C ILE A 109 -13.02 -9.73 -0.11
N LYS A 110 -14.08 -10.27 -0.71
CA LYS A 110 -13.99 -11.05 -1.96
C LYS A 110 -13.90 -10.18 -3.22
N GLY A 111 -14.31 -8.92 -3.11
CA GLY A 111 -14.43 -7.97 -4.20
C GLY A 111 -15.42 -8.34 -5.30
N GLY A 112 -15.35 -7.56 -6.38
CA GLY A 112 -16.13 -7.74 -7.61
C GLY A 112 -15.74 -8.99 -8.44
N VAL A 113 -16.41 -9.15 -9.58
CA VAL A 113 -16.29 -10.36 -10.44
C VAL A 113 -14.85 -10.63 -10.89
N THR A 114 -14.09 -9.59 -11.25
CA THR A 114 -12.70 -9.72 -11.69
C THR A 114 -11.79 -10.27 -10.59
N MET A 115 -11.91 -9.75 -9.36
CA MET A 115 -11.16 -10.23 -8.21
C MET A 115 -11.52 -11.67 -7.82
N ARG A 116 -12.76 -12.10 -8.07
CA ARG A 116 -13.17 -13.50 -7.87
C ARG A 116 -12.62 -14.45 -8.92
N LEU A 117 -12.44 -13.98 -10.15
CA LEU A 117 -11.92 -14.80 -11.25
C LEU A 117 -10.39 -14.91 -11.22
N PHE A 118 -9.71 -13.78 -10.99
CA PHE A 118 -8.24 -13.71 -11.04
C PHE A 118 -7.58 -13.73 -9.65
N GLY A 119 -8.37 -13.70 -8.59
CA GLY A 119 -7.89 -13.66 -7.21
C GLY A 119 -7.50 -12.25 -6.73
N PRO A 120 -7.14 -12.13 -5.44
CA PRO A 120 -6.70 -10.87 -4.85
C PRO A 120 -5.34 -10.45 -5.42
N SER A 121 -5.29 -9.24 -5.98
CA SER A 121 -4.07 -8.56 -6.40
C SER A 121 -4.02 -7.17 -5.76
N GLN A 122 -2.82 -6.57 -5.64
CA GLN A 122 -2.69 -5.22 -5.06
C GLN A 122 -3.59 -4.21 -5.77
N ARG A 123 -3.64 -4.26 -7.11
CA ARG A 123 -4.49 -3.41 -7.94
C ARG A 123 -5.98 -3.63 -7.68
N TYR A 124 -6.42 -4.88 -7.63
CA TYR A 124 -7.84 -5.19 -7.41
C TYR A 124 -8.29 -4.88 -5.99
N CYS A 125 -7.46 -5.21 -5.00
CA CYS A 125 -7.73 -4.88 -3.61
C CYS A 125 -7.77 -3.36 -3.40
N LEU A 126 -6.87 -2.59 -4.03
CA LEU A 126 -6.89 -1.14 -3.92
C LEU A 126 -8.17 -0.54 -4.52
N ALA A 127 -8.57 -0.97 -5.72
CA ALA A 127 -9.82 -0.52 -6.34
C ALA A 127 -11.04 -0.85 -5.47
N GLU A 128 -11.06 -2.04 -4.87
CA GLU A 128 -12.15 -2.46 -3.98
C GLU A 128 -12.15 -1.67 -2.66
N CYS A 129 -10.99 -1.47 -2.04
CA CYS A 129 -10.86 -0.64 -0.84
C CYS A 129 -11.26 0.83 -1.08
N GLN A 130 -11.01 1.36 -2.28
CA GLN A 130 -11.47 2.70 -2.67
C GLN A 130 -12.99 2.72 -2.88
N TYR A 131 -13.54 1.70 -3.54
CA TYR A 131 -14.99 1.56 -3.74
C TYR A 131 -15.75 1.46 -2.41
N LEU A 132 -15.19 0.75 -1.43
CA LEU A 132 -15.73 0.62 -0.07
C LEU A 132 -15.38 1.81 0.84
N GLU A 133 -14.77 2.86 0.30
CA GLU A 133 -14.34 4.07 1.03
C GLU A 133 -13.39 3.81 2.21
N LEU A 134 -12.71 2.65 2.23
CA LEU A 134 -11.71 2.30 3.25
C LEU A 134 -10.40 3.04 3.01
N MET A 135 -10.05 3.28 1.75
CA MET A 135 -8.81 3.95 1.34
C MET A 135 -9.09 5.11 0.39
N THR A 136 -8.22 6.13 0.46
CA THR A 136 -8.27 7.24 -0.49
C THR A 136 -7.78 6.81 -1.89
N GLY A 137 -8.15 7.59 -2.90
CA GLY A 137 -7.64 7.42 -4.27
C GLY A 137 -6.11 7.48 -4.35
N GLY A 138 -5.55 6.91 -5.41
CA GLY A 138 -4.10 6.91 -5.65
C GLY A 138 -3.64 5.68 -6.44
N ALA A 139 -2.35 5.65 -6.74
CA ALA A 139 -1.73 4.51 -7.41
C ALA A 139 -1.32 3.41 -6.42
N ASP A 140 -1.22 2.17 -6.87
CA ASP A 140 -0.87 1.02 -6.02
C ASP A 140 0.58 1.05 -5.51
N TYR A 141 1.48 1.67 -6.26
CA TYR A 141 2.88 1.92 -5.87
C TYR A 141 3.08 3.18 -5.03
N GLU A 142 2.04 4.00 -4.83
CA GLU A 142 2.12 5.22 -4.03
C GLU A 142 2.37 4.89 -2.55
N HIS A 143 3.19 5.71 -1.88
CA HIS A 143 3.53 5.52 -0.48
C HIS A 143 2.40 5.95 0.45
N VAL A 144 2.26 5.25 1.57
CA VAL A 144 1.25 5.54 2.58
C VAL A 144 1.87 6.40 3.67
N THR A 145 1.20 7.49 4.06
CA THR A 145 1.60 8.28 5.25
C THR A 145 1.11 7.58 6.53
N GLY A 146 1.72 7.89 7.67
CA GLY A 146 1.30 7.32 8.95
C GLY A 146 -0.16 7.67 9.30
N GLY A 147 -0.56 8.93 9.09
CA GLY A 147 -1.96 9.37 9.27
C GLY A 147 -2.94 8.69 8.32
N GLU A 148 -2.54 8.44 7.07
CA GLU A 148 -3.35 7.66 6.13
C GLU A 148 -3.53 6.22 6.63
N LEU A 149 -2.45 5.56 7.06
CA LEU A 149 -2.54 4.20 7.62
C LEU A 149 -3.48 4.13 8.82
N VAL A 150 -3.36 5.03 9.80
CA VAL A 150 -4.28 5.12 10.96
C VAL A 150 -5.73 5.24 10.49
N SER A 151 -5.99 6.14 9.54
CA SER A 151 -7.33 6.38 9.02
C SER A 151 -7.91 5.17 8.27
N VAL A 152 -7.07 4.42 7.56
CA VAL A 152 -7.50 3.18 6.86
C VAL A 152 -7.86 2.10 7.87
N ILE A 153 -7.07 1.92 8.93
CA ILE A 153 -7.34 0.92 9.96
C ILE A 153 -8.62 1.23 10.73
N ASP A 154 -8.85 2.50 11.07
CA ASP A 154 -10.09 2.95 11.72
C ASP A 154 -11.33 2.66 10.85
N ARG A 155 -11.31 3.07 9.57
CA ARG A 155 -12.40 2.75 8.63
C ARG A 155 -12.60 1.26 8.42
N ALA A 156 -11.51 0.49 8.36
CA ALA A 156 -11.55 -0.96 8.23
C ALA A 156 -12.19 -1.64 9.46
N ASP A 157 -11.89 -1.16 10.68
CA ASP A 157 -12.52 -1.66 11.89
C ASP A 157 -14.01 -1.30 11.93
N GLN A 158 -14.38 -0.06 11.60
CA GLN A 158 -15.78 0.37 11.48
C GLN A 158 -16.55 -0.44 10.43
N TYR A 159 -15.95 -0.73 9.28
CA TYR A 159 -16.55 -1.58 8.25
C TYR A 159 -16.82 -3.00 8.77
N ARG A 160 -15.89 -3.57 9.54
CA ARG A 160 -16.11 -4.88 10.15
C ARG A 160 -17.23 -4.85 11.19
N GLN A 161 -17.29 -3.82 12.02
CA GLN A 161 -18.34 -3.65 13.02
C GLN A 161 -19.71 -3.52 12.35
N SER A 162 -19.82 -2.73 11.28
CA SER A 162 -21.09 -2.58 10.54
C SER A 162 -21.51 -3.86 9.83
N LYS A 163 -20.57 -4.67 9.32
CA LYS A 163 -20.87 -6.00 8.78
C LYS A 163 -21.31 -7.00 9.86
N GLY A 164 -20.75 -6.91 11.06
CA GLY A 164 -21.19 -7.70 12.21
C GLY A 164 -22.59 -7.32 12.70
N GLN A 165 -22.93 -6.03 12.64
CA GLN A 165 -24.24 -5.50 13.03
C GLN A 165 -25.31 -5.69 11.93
N ALA A 166 -24.93 -5.69 10.64
CA ALA A 166 -25.82 -6.00 9.53
C ALA A 166 -26.25 -7.48 9.46
N ALA A 167 -25.72 -8.33 10.34
CA ALA A 167 -26.23 -9.68 10.57
C ALA A 167 -27.51 -9.69 11.45
N GLU A 168 -27.85 -8.57 12.10
CA GLU A 168 -29.21 -8.29 12.58
C GLU A 168 -29.99 -7.51 11.51
N PRO A 169 -31.27 -7.82 11.24
CA PRO A 169 -32.00 -7.26 10.11
C PRO A 169 -32.22 -5.76 10.27
N GLN A 170 -31.40 -4.95 9.62
CA GLN A 170 -31.73 -3.55 9.37
C GLN A 170 -32.73 -3.47 8.21
N PRO A 171 -33.91 -2.86 8.40
CA PRO A 171 -34.88 -2.67 7.34
C PRO A 171 -34.25 -1.94 6.16
N ALA A 172 -34.47 -2.48 4.96
CA ALA A 172 -33.92 -1.99 3.70
C ALA A 172 -34.00 -0.46 3.58
N ALA A 173 -32.85 0.21 3.65
CA ALA A 173 -32.71 1.57 3.17
C ALA A 173 -32.86 1.56 1.64
N GLN A 174 -33.86 2.28 1.15
CA GLN A 174 -34.24 2.34 -0.26
C GLN A 174 -33.12 2.95 -1.14
N PRO A 175 -33.03 2.58 -2.42
CA PRO A 175 -32.04 3.12 -3.35
C PRO A 175 -32.21 4.64 -3.50
N GLN A 176 -31.15 5.41 -3.23
CA GLN A 176 -31.12 6.82 -3.57
C GLN A 176 -30.96 6.97 -5.11
N PRO A 177 -31.84 7.73 -5.79
CA PRO A 177 -31.69 8.00 -7.22
C PRO A 177 -30.43 8.82 -7.51
N PRO A 178 -29.83 8.67 -8.71
CA PRO A 178 -28.65 9.44 -9.11
C PRO A 178 -28.96 10.94 -9.13
N ALA A 179 -28.12 11.73 -8.45
CA ALA A 179 -28.20 13.18 -8.46
C ALA A 179 -27.98 13.71 -9.90
N ALA A 180 -29.02 14.34 -10.44
CA ALA A 180 -28.93 15.14 -11.66
C ALA A 180 -28.15 16.44 -11.41
N PRO A 181 -27.44 16.98 -12.40
CA PRO A 181 -26.52 18.11 -12.23
C PRO A 181 -27.24 19.41 -11.86
N THR A 182 -26.76 20.07 -10.81
CA THR A 182 -27.23 21.37 -10.34
C THR A 182 -26.99 22.45 -11.39
N ALA A 183 -28.08 23.00 -11.92
CA ALA A 183 -28.08 24.15 -12.81
C ALA A 183 -27.60 25.41 -12.06
N VAL A 184 -26.60 26.09 -12.62
CA VAL A 184 -26.20 27.45 -12.26
C VAL A 184 -27.27 28.43 -12.72
N ASN A 185 -27.87 29.15 -11.77
CA ASN A 185 -28.70 30.32 -12.04
C ASN A 185 -27.82 31.46 -12.56
N ALA A 186 -27.98 31.80 -13.84
CA ALA A 186 -27.51 33.06 -14.42
C ALA A 186 -28.74 33.87 -14.87
N THR A 187 -28.95 35.00 -14.21
CA THR A 187 -29.98 36.00 -14.49
C THR A 187 -29.88 36.49 -15.93
N ALA A 188 -30.99 36.40 -16.67
CA ALA A 188 -31.13 36.94 -18.00
C ALA A 188 -31.67 38.38 -17.94
N GLU A 189 -30.98 39.31 -18.60
CA GLU A 189 -31.54 40.57 -19.09
C GLU A 189 -31.23 40.64 -20.59
N ALA A 190 -32.28 40.75 -21.41
CA ALA A 190 -32.20 40.91 -22.87
C ALA A 190 -32.31 42.42 -23.22
N PRO A 191 -31.83 42.90 -24.39
CA PRO A 191 -32.68 42.78 -25.58
C PRO A 191 -32.01 42.77 -26.98
N LYS A 192 -32.83 42.32 -27.95
CA LYS A 192 -32.96 42.71 -29.38
C LYS A 192 -31.90 42.33 -30.42
N ALA A 193 -32.37 41.57 -31.42
CA ALA A 193 -31.78 41.30 -32.74
C ALA A 193 -31.85 42.56 -33.67
N PRO A 194 -31.13 42.65 -34.81
CA PRO A 194 -31.45 41.80 -35.98
C PRO A 194 -30.30 41.41 -36.95
N ALA A 195 -30.59 40.34 -37.71
CA ALA A 195 -30.36 40.13 -39.16
C ALA A 195 -28.96 39.89 -39.78
N ALA A 196 -28.99 38.90 -40.71
CA ALA A 196 -28.12 38.65 -41.87
C ALA A 196 -26.69 38.14 -41.55
N GLU A 197 -26.04 37.27 -42.31
CA GLU A 197 -26.19 36.84 -43.70
C GLU A 197 -25.46 35.50 -43.90
N ALA A 198 -25.66 34.91 -45.08
CA ALA A 198 -25.34 33.55 -45.49
C ALA A 198 -23.86 33.21 -45.77
N ALA A 199 -23.64 31.90 -45.99
CA ALA A 199 -22.71 31.23 -46.93
C ALA A 199 -21.81 30.18 -46.25
N THR A 200 -22.12 28.88 -46.38
CA THR A 200 -21.58 27.93 -47.39
C THR A 200 -20.07 27.68 -47.19
N THR A 201 -19.63 26.52 -46.71
CA THR A 201 -19.30 25.36 -47.57
C THR A 201 -18.98 24.15 -46.70
N GLN A 202 -19.32 22.99 -47.25
CA GLN A 202 -19.19 21.65 -46.67
C GLN A 202 -17.85 21.00 -47.14
N PRO A 203 -17.61 19.69 -46.94
CA PRO A 203 -16.44 19.11 -46.31
C PRO A 203 -15.30 18.70 -47.28
N THR A 204 -14.12 18.38 -46.75
CA THR A 204 -13.17 17.51 -47.47
C THR A 204 -12.58 16.46 -46.53
N ALA A 205 -12.46 15.25 -47.07
CA ALA A 205 -12.08 14.01 -46.41
C ALA A 205 -10.67 13.56 -46.85
N ALA A 206 -10.18 12.54 -46.14
CA ALA A 206 -9.01 11.68 -46.39
C ALA A 206 -7.63 12.21 -45.93
N ALA A 207 -6.71 11.40 -45.40
CA ALA A 207 -6.71 10.09 -44.74
C ALA A 207 -5.29 9.97 -44.06
N PRO A 208 -4.76 8.79 -43.68
CA PRO A 208 -4.34 8.47 -42.31
C PRO A 208 -2.81 8.48 -42.09
N VAL A 209 -2.35 8.61 -40.85
CA VAL A 209 -0.94 8.32 -40.51
C VAL A 209 -0.86 7.38 -39.31
N ALA A 210 -0.56 6.12 -39.66
CA ALA A 210 0.34 5.16 -39.03
C ALA A 210 0.33 4.95 -37.50
N ALA A 211 -0.07 3.75 -37.12
CA ALA A 211 0.30 3.06 -35.89
C ALA A 211 1.80 2.76 -35.81
N PRO A 212 2.39 2.69 -34.61
CA PRO A 212 3.49 1.78 -34.34
C PRO A 212 2.95 0.47 -33.75
N LYS A 213 3.49 -0.63 -34.27
CA LYS A 213 3.21 -2.00 -33.87
C LYS A 213 3.79 -2.30 -32.48
N THR A 214 3.02 -3.08 -31.74
CA THR A 214 3.42 -3.93 -30.62
C THR A 214 4.57 -4.87 -30.99
N ASP A 215 5.59 -4.91 -30.14
CA ASP A 215 6.29 -6.13 -29.75
C ASP A 215 6.25 -6.21 -28.22
N GLN A 216 5.65 -7.28 -27.72
CA GLN A 216 5.41 -7.67 -26.32
C GLN A 216 6.22 -8.96 -26.08
N PRO A 217 6.77 -9.27 -24.89
CA PRO A 217 6.03 -9.94 -23.79
C PRO A 217 6.28 -9.30 -22.42
N ALA A 218 5.27 -9.05 -21.59
CA ALA A 218 4.52 -10.06 -20.81
C ALA A 218 5.47 -10.91 -19.94
N ALA A 219 5.86 -10.39 -18.78
CA ALA A 219 6.34 -11.21 -17.68
C ALA A 219 5.12 -11.84 -17.00
N ALA A 220 4.76 -13.02 -17.49
CA ALA A 220 4.01 -13.99 -16.73
C ALA A 220 4.93 -14.48 -15.60
N ASP A 221 4.51 -14.34 -14.34
CA ASP A 221 5.08 -15.12 -13.24
C ASP A 221 4.60 -16.56 -13.42
N ALA A 222 5.28 -17.27 -14.32
CA ALA A 222 5.14 -18.69 -14.52
C ALA A 222 5.92 -19.42 -13.42
N GLU A 223 5.16 -20.11 -12.58
CA GLU A 223 5.60 -21.27 -11.81
C GLU A 223 6.39 -22.22 -12.72
N ALA A 224 7.65 -22.49 -12.38
CA ALA A 224 8.48 -23.49 -13.04
C ALA A 224 8.60 -24.74 -12.14
N PRO A 225 8.65 -25.95 -12.73
CA PRO A 225 8.22 -27.19 -12.09
C PRO A 225 9.34 -27.87 -11.29
N ALA A 226 8.90 -28.78 -10.42
CA ALA A 226 9.71 -29.77 -9.75
C ALA A 226 10.62 -30.54 -10.74
N GLN A 227 11.93 -30.56 -10.45
CA GLN A 227 12.80 -31.63 -10.93
C GLN A 227 13.23 -32.52 -9.76
N GLN A 228 12.79 -33.76 -9.94
CA GLN A 228 13.05 -34.96 -9.19
C GLN A 228 14.52 -35.37 -9.40
N VAL A 229 15.29 -35.50 -8.32
CA VAL A 229 16.51 -36.33 -8.32
C VAL A 229 16.36 -37.32 -7.17
N ALA A 230 16.25 -38.59 -7.52
CA ALA A 230 16.36 -39.74 -6.62
C ALA A 230 17.70 -40.46 -6.91
N PRO A 231 18.06 -41.51 -6.16
CA PRO A 231 18.46 -41.50 -4.76
C PRO A 231 19.93 -41.94 -4.60
N ALA A 232 20.58 -41.58 -3.49
CA ALA A 232 21.83 -42.22 -3.07
C ALA A 232 21.64 -42.86 -1.70
N ALA A 233 21.52 -44.18 -1.70
CA ALA A 233 21.55 -45.03 -0.52
C ALA A 233 22.98 -45.16 0.02
N GLY A 234 23.12 -45.26 1.35
CA GLY A 234 24.36 -45.72 1.98
C GLY A 234 24.59 -45.24 3.42
N SER A 235 23.80 -45.75 4.38
CA SER A 235 24.21 -45.80 5.79
C SER A 235 25.39 -46.77 5.98
N PRO A 236 26.21 -46.60 7.03
CA PRO A 236 26.01 -47.44 8.22
C PRO A 236 26.34 -46.79 9.58
N GLY A 237 25.75 -47.36 10.66
CA GLY A 237 26.26 -47.33 12.04
C GLY A 237 25.54 -46.34 12.98
N ALA A 238 24.56 -46.79 13.78
CA ALA A 238 24.71 -47.24 15.17
C ALA A 238 25.01 -46.07 16.14
N ASN A 239 24.00 -45.41 16.72
CA ASN A 239 23.22 -45.77 17.93
C ASN A 239 24.00 -45.59 19.25
N GLU A 240 23.26 -45.10 20.26
CA GLU A 240 23.62 -44.88 21.67
C GLU A 240 24.31 -43.56 22.06
N ASN A 241 23.49 -42.60 22.53
CA ASN A 241 23.79 -41.94 23.80
C ASN A 241 22.50 -41.48 24.48
N LEU A 242 21.98 -42.32 25.39
CA LEU A 242 20.94 -41.96 26.36
C LEU A 242 21.58 -41.14 27.51
N PRO A 243 20.89 -40.12 28.04
CA PRO A 243 21.35 -39.43 29.24
C PRO A 243 21.17 -40.31 30.48
N GLN A 244 22.26 -40.51 31.22
CA GLN A 244 22.33 -41.22 32.50
C GLN A 244 21.51 -40.47 33.57
N MET A 245 20.41 -41.07 34.02
CA MET A 245 19.76 -40.75 35.30
C MET A 245 20.46 -41.55 36.41
N THR A 246 20.98 -40.85 37.41
CA THR A 246 21.54 -41.43 38.63
C THR A 246 20.45 -41.98 39.55
N PRO A 247 20.67 -43.10 40.29
CA PRO A 247 19.67 -43.68 41.17
C PRO A 247 19.51 -42.92 42.50
N VAL A 248 18.27 -42.86 42.99
CA VAL A 248 17.91 -42.58 44.38
C VAL A 248 17.97 -43.90 45.16
N GLU A 249 18.64 -43.91 46.31
CA GLU A 249 18.67 -45.03 47.26
C GLU A 249 17.71 -44.78 48.45
N PRO A 250 17.32 -45.83 49.20
CA PRO A 250 16.09 -45.90 50.00
C PRO A 250 16.10 -45.16 51.35
#